data_AF-A7NKP8-F1
#
_entry.id   AF-A7NKP8-F1
#
_cell.length_a   1.000
_cell.length_b   1.000
_cell.length_c   1.000
_cell.angle_alpha   90.00
_cell.angle_beta   90.00
_cell.angle_gamma   90.00
#
_symmetry.space_group_name_H-M   'P 1'
#
loop_
_entity.id
_entity.type
_entity.pdbx_description
1 polymer ?
#
loop_
_entity_poly.entity_id
_entity_poly.type
_entity_poly.pdbx_seq_one_letter_code
_entity_poly.pdbx_strand_id
1 'polypeptide(L)'
;MNDLTVYALVPPPDRRTLCFHFGRQGIGLEETGETFPSDSLFAALVAQAATLDNADLDAEGIPAFARPFRNGNPPLFHSSLFPRLGDLPLLPRPALPLVTPDDDIRMRIGKRFKRLKYLSPALFADVCAGRPIADAPLMLQDGKVWITAAEARTLTVDPWRRQANESDEAWKRRLETTPIWSIVSEPYVTVDRVSCASAYYEVGRVTFAPGAGLALLVRFVDPAWRLRFEQLLDLLGHSGLGGRRASSGAFDWQPGKALDVTWGAAGGRAVLLSRYLPAQHEIAALRSDRAAYQLVNIGGWLFSPGHLPQRRQRVRMVAEGSVLDVRAANPRGQVVDVRPDYRKSKNPHPALGKNVGTPHPVYRSGLALTAPIPDWKEES
;
A
#
# COMPACT_ATOMS: atom_id res chain seq x y z
N MET A 1 7.32 -10.23 15.27
CA MET A 1 6.80 -10.06 13.90
C MET A 1 6.50 -11.39 13.19
N ASN A 2 6.68 -12.55 13.86
CA ASN A 2 6.23 -13.86 13.37
C ASN A 2 4.68 -14.01 13.35
N ASP A 3 3.95 -12.94 13.62
CA ASP A 3 2.49 -12.86 13.68
C ASP A 3 1.85 -12.26 12.42
N LEU A 4 2.66 -11.86 11.43
CA LEU A 4 2.16 -11.34 10.15
C LEU A 4 1.88 -12.50 9.19
N THR A 5 0.64 -12.59 8.74
CA THR A 5 0.25 -13.43 7.61
C THR A 5 0.51 -12.65 6.32
N VAL A 6 1.21 -13.28 5.37
CA VAL A 6 1.51 -12.68 4.06
C VAL A 6 0.54 -13.27 3.05
N TYR A 7 -0.10 -12.41 2.26
CA TYR A 7 -0.89 -12.79 1.09
C TYR A 7 -0.22 -12.23 -0.15
N ALA A 8 -0.09 -13.06 -1.19
CA ALA A 8 0.42 -12.67 -2.49
C ALA A 8 -0.76 -12.52 -3.45
N LEU A 9 -0.95 -11.31 -3.99
CA LEU A 9 -1.84 -11.11 -5.12
C LEU A 9 -1.10 -11.57 -6.38
N VAL A 10 -1.79 -12.37 -7.18
CA VAL A 10 -1.30 -13.01 -8.40
C VAL A 10 -2.29 -12.77 -9.54
N PRO A 11 -1.85 -12.88 -10.81
CA PRO A 11 -2.76 -12.82 -11.95
C PRO A 11 -3.85 -13.89 -11.82
N PRO A 12 -5.10 -13.60 -12.20
CA PRO A 12 -6.12 -14.63 -12.36
C PRO A 12 -5.69 -15.72 -13.35
N PRO A 13 -6.26 -16.94 -13.30
CA PRO A 13 -5.83 -18.07 -14.14
C PRO A 13 -5.84 -17.81 -15.66
N ASP A 14 -6.71 -16.91 -16.13
CA ASP A 14 -6.84 -16.53 -17.54
C ASP A 14 -5.85 -15.42 -17.98
N ARG A 15 -4.99 -14.94 -17.06
CA ARG A 15 -4.08 -13.80 -17.30
C ARG A 15 -2.64 -14.13 -16.92
N ARG A 16 -1.70 -13.60 -17.70
CA ARG A 16 -0.26 -13.77 -17.44
C ARG A 16 0.30 -12.75 -16.44
N THR A 17 -0.31 -11.58 -16.34
CA THR A 17 0.20 -10.45 -15.57
C THR A 17 -0.89 -9.75 -14.79
N LEU A 18 -0.51 -9.14 -13.67
CA LEU A 18 -1.37 -8.26 -12.90
C LEU A 18 -1.40 -6.87 -13.51
N CYS A 19 -2.59 -6.29 -13.54
CA CYS A 19 -2.81 -5.00 -14.17
C CYS A 19 -3.84 -4.20 -13.38
N PHE A 20 -3.49 -2.99 -12.98
CA PHE A 20 -4.34 -2.14 -12.14
C PHE A 20 -4.34 -0.68 -12.60
N HIS A 21 -5.39 0.03 -12.20
CA HIS A 21 -5.44 1.48 -12.24
C HIS A 21 -5.61 2.03 -10.81
N PHE A 22 -4.48 2.41 -10.21
CA PHE A 22 -4.42 3.05 -8.89
C PHE A 22 -4.27 4.55 -9.04
N GLY A 23 -5.33 5.19 -9.55
CA GLY A 23 -5.39 6.63 -9.79
C GLY A 23 -4.98 7.46 -8.56
N ARG A 24 -4.07 8.40 -8.77
CA ARG A 24 -3.56 9.40 -7.83
C ARG A 24 -3.83 10.78 -8.43
N GLN A 25 -4.10 11.75 -7.57
CA GLN A 25 -4.19 13.15 -8.01
C GLN A 25 -2.79 13.63 -8.43
N GLY A 26 -2.55 13.73 -9.74
CA GLY A 26 -1.39 14.42 -10.29
C GLY A 26 -1.68 15.90 -10.59
N ILE A 27 -0.64 16.66 -10.91
CA ILE A 27 -0.76 18.03 -11.40
C ILE A 27 -1.06 17.94 -12.91
N GLY A 28 -2.29 18.24 -13.32
CA GLY A 28 -2.72 18.28 -14.72
C GLY A 28 -3.20 16.93 -15.29
N LEU A 29 -2.48 15.84 -15.03
CA LEU A 29 -2.83 14.48 -15.49
C LEU A 29 -3.03 13.51 -14.32
N GLU A 30 -3.82 12.45 -14.53
CA GLU A 30 -3.99 11.39 -13.53
C GLU A 30 -2.71 10.54 -13.43
N GLU A 31 -2.10 10.50 -12.25
CA GLU A 31 -0.94 9.65 -12.01
C GLU A 31 -1.41 8.25 -11.57
N THR A 32 -0.67 7.20 -11.91
CA THR A 32 -0.93 5.85 -11.38
C THR A 32 0.27 5.36 -10.59
N GLY A 33 0.00 4.80 -9.41
CA GLY A 33 1.04 4.25 -8.54
C GLY A 33 1.18 2.72 -8.66
N GLU A 34 2.32 2.22 -8.21
CA GLU A 34 2.66 0.80 -8.09
C GLU A 34 2.15 0.14 -6.80
N THR A 35 1.52 0.91 -5.91
CA THR A 35 1.00 0.46 -4.61
C THR A 35 -0.46 0.83 -4.45
N PHE A 36 -1.20 -0.02 -3.73
CA PHE A 36 -2.57 0.29 -3.31
C PHE A 36 -2.61 0.58 -1.81
N PRO A 37 -2.95 1.81 -1.41
CA PRO A 37 -2.91 2.20 0.00
C PRO A 37 -3.89 1.45 0.90
N SER A 38 -3.51 1.25 2.16
CA SER A 38 -4.33 0.58 3.18
C SER A 38 -5.71 1.23 3.36
N ASP A 39 -5.81 2.55 3.34
CA ASP A 39 -7.10 3.24 3.46
C ASP A 39 -8.06 2.93 2.30
N SER A 40 -7.51 2.72 1.10
CA SER A 40 -8.27 2.35 -0.10
C SER A 40 -8.66 0.88 -0.10
N LEU A 41 -7.76 -0.01 0.34
CA LEU A 41 -8.06 -1.44 0.51
C LEU A 41 -9.17 -1.65 1.55
N PHE A 42 -9.07 -0.98 2.70
CA PHE A 42 -10.11 -1.02 3.71
C PHE A 42 -11.46 -0.56 3.14
N ALA A 43 -11.48 0.56 2.40
CA ALA A 43 -12.71 1.04 1.78
C ALA A 43 -13.29 0.05 0.75
N ALA A 44 -12.43 -0.64 -0.01
CA ALA A 44 -12.86 -1.69 -0.94
C ALA A 44 -13.47 -2.89 -0.20
N LEU A 45 -12.84 -3.35 0.88
CA LEU A 45 -13.34 -4.43 1.73
C LEU A 45 -14.71 -4.07 2.35
N VAL A 46 -14.85 -2.85 2.87
CA VAL A 46 -16.14 -2.37 3.43
C VAL A 46 -17.21 -2.29 2.34
N ALA A 47 -16.88 -1.77 1.16
CA ALA A 47 -17.83 -1.70 0.05
C ALA A 47 -18.26 -3.10 -0.42
N GLN A 48 -17.31 -4.05 -0.52
CA GLN A 48 -17.60 -5.44 -0.88
C GLN A 48 -18.47 -6.11 0.20
N ALA A 49 -18.17 -5.91 1.48
CA ALA A 49 -18.97 -6.42 2.59
C ALA A 49 -20.40 -5.86 2.55
N ALA A 50 -20.57 -4.56 2.28
CA ALA A 50 -21.90 -3.96 2.16
C ALA A 50 -22.74 -4.56 1.01
N THR A 51 -22.11 -5.02 -0.08
CA THR A 51 -22.84 -5.70 -1.16
C THR A 51 -23.31 -7.11 -0.82
N LEU A 52 -22.58 -7.83 0.05
CA LEU A 52 -22.95 -9.17 0.52
C LEU A 52 -24.00 -9.08 1.63
N ASP A 53 -23.72 -8.21 2.59
CA ASP A 53 -24.44 -8.09 3.85
C ASP A 53 -25.59 -7.08 3.74
N ASN A 54 -26.22 -6.90 2.57
CA ASN A 54 -27.35 -5.96 2.42
C ASN A 54 -28.47 -6.18 3.47
N ALA A 55 -28.59 -7.41 3.99
CA ALA A 55 -29.51 -7.78 5.07
C ALA A 55 -28.95 -7.59 6.51
N ASP A 56 -27.65 -7.35 6.69
CA ASP A 56 -26.95 -7.10 7.96
C ASP A 56 -26.20 -5.76 7.94
N LEU A 57 -26.85 -4.74 7.36
CA LEU A 57 -26.50 -3.35 7.60
C LEU A 57 -27.19 -2.89 8.90
N ASP A 58 -26.50 -2.10 9.72
CA ASP A 58 -27.16 -1.47 10.88
C ASP A 58 -28.01 -0.25 10.45
N ALA A 59 -28.62 0.45 11.42
CA ALA A 59 -29.46 1.61 11.17
C ALA A 59 -28.72 2.74 10.43
N GLU A 60 -27.40 2.80 10.56
CA GLU A 60 -26.53 3.76 9.89
C GLU A 60 -25.99 3.28 8.53
N GLY A 61 -26.29 2.04 8.12
CA GLY A 61 -25.82 1.47 6.86
C GLY A 61 -24.40 0.89 6.92
N ILE A 62 -23.92 0.51 8.11
CA ILE A 62 -22.58 -0.06 8.31
C ILE A 62 -22.66 -1.59 8.21
N PRO A 63 -21.88 -2.24 7.33
CA PRO A 63 -21.84 -3.69 7.27
C PRO A 63 -21.16 -4.26 8.52
N ALA A 64 -21.59 -5.44 8.96
CA ALA A 64 -21.03 -6.12 10.14
C ALA A 64 -19.50 -6.24 10.12
N PHE A 65 -18.89 -6.39 8.94
CA PHE A 65 -17.43 -6.35 8.77
C PHE A 65 -16.79 -5.07 9.34
N ALA A 66 -17.40 -3.89 9.13
CA ALA A 66 -16.81 -2.60 9.47
C ALA A 66 -17.04 -2.16 10.93
N ARG A 67 -18.05 -2.71 11.61
CA ARG A 67 -18.48 -2.28 12.96
C ARG A 67 -17.35 -2.33 14.00
N PRO A 68 -16.58 -3.43 14.14
CA PRO A 68 -15.52 -3.51 15.14
C PRO A 68 -14.40 -2.48 14.92
N PHE A 69 -14.06 -2.22 13.66
CA PHE A 69 -13.07 -1.21 13.29
C PHE A 69 -13.53 0.20 13.66
N ARG A 70 -14.81 0.54 13.45
CA ARG A 70 -15.39 1.82 13.89
C ARG A 70 -15.34 1.94 15.41
N ASN A 71 -15.68 0.86 16.11
CA ASN A 71 -15.82 0.84 17.56
C ASN A 71 -14.47 0.80 18.30
N GLY A 72 -13.34 0.90 17.58
CA GLY A 72 -12.00 0.95 18.18
C GLY A 72 -11.45 -0.42 18.58
N ASN A 73 -12.10 -1.51 18.18
CA ASN A 73 -11.70 -2.90 18.45
C ASN A 73 -11.47 -3.64 17.13
N PRO A 74 -10.50 -3.22 16.30
CA PRO A 74 -10.24 -3.85 15.02
C PRO A 74 -9.75 -5.30 15.23
N PRO A 75 -10.39 -6.29 14.59
CA PRO A 75 -10.03 -7.71 14.73
C PRO A 75 -8.77 -8.07 13.94
N LEU A 76 -8.36 -7.18 13.02
CA LEU A 76 -7.13 -7.30 12.23
C LEU A 76 -6.57 -5.93 11.88
N PHE A 77 -5.29 -5.90 11.54
CA PHE A 77 -4.59 -4.77 10.95
C PHE A 77 -3.94 -5.22 9.65
N HIS A 78 -3.94 -4.40 8.61
CA HIS A 78 -3.35 -4.76 7.33
C HIS A 78 -2.47 -3.64 6.78
N SER A 79 -1.45 -4.02 6.00
CA SER A 79 -0.57 -3.10 5.33
C SER A 79 -1.25 -2.43 4.13
N SER A 80 -0.56 -1.50 3.50
CA SER A 80 -0.78 -1.21 2.09
C SER A 80 -0.33 -2.39 1.23
N LEU A 81 -0.84 -2.49 0.00
CA LEU A 81 -0.34 -3.45 -0.97
C LEU A 81 0.98 -2.93 -1.54
N PHE A 82 2.05 -3.68 -1.29
CA PHE A 82 3.41 -3.37 -1.74
C PHE A 82 3.79 -4.23 -2.95
N PRO A 83 4.71 -3.78 -3.83
CA PRO A 83 5.22 -4.63 -4.89
C PRO A 83 5.85 -5.91 -4.32
N ARG A 84 5.78 -6.98 -5.09
CA ARG A 84 6.33 -8.30 -4.76
C ARG A 84 7.09 -8.83 -5.97
N LEU A 85 8.20 -9.53 -5.72
CA LEU A 85 9.02 -10.19 -6.74
C LEU A 85 9.24 -11.66 -6.36
N GLY A 86 8.66 -12.60 -7.12
CA GLY A 86 8.58 -13.99 -6.65
C GLY A 86 7.94 -14.03 -5.25
N ASP A 87 8.50 -14.79 -4.31
CA ASP A 87 7.97 -14.81 -2.94
C ASP A 87 8.46 -13.66 -2.05
N LEU A 88 9.19 -12.68 -2.62
CA LEU A 88 9.78 -11.58 -1.86
C LEU A 88 8.83 -10.36 -1.82
N PRO A 89 8.17 -10.05 -0.70
CA PRO A 89 7.49 -8.78 -0.52
C PRO A 89 8.52 -7.64 -0.45
N LEU A 90 8.33 -6.58 -1.22
CA LEU A 90 9.22 -5.41 -1.25
C LEU A 90 8.68 -4.35 -0.29
N LEU A 91 9.28 -4.27 0.90
CA LEU A 91 8.81 -3.44 2.01
C LEU A 91 9.13 -1.96 1.80
N PRO A 92 8.30 -1.03 2.29
CA PRO A 92 8.52 0.40 2.10
C PRO A 92 9.81 0.82 2.77
N ARG A 93 10.57 1.72 2.14
CA ARG A 93 11.79 2.28 2.71
C ARG A 93 11.48 2.95 4.07
N PRO A 94 12.11 2.51 5.17
CA PRO A 94 12.01 3.20 6.45
C PRO A 94 12.54 4.63 6.36
N ALA A 95 11.93 5.56 7.08
CA ALA A 95 12.44 6.91 7.30
C ALA A 95 13.61 6.90 8.30
N LEU A 96 14.61 6.05 8.01
CA LEU A 96 15.84 5.86 8.78
C LEU A 96 17.05 6.13 7.88
N PRO A 97 18.22 6.46 8.48
CA PRO A 97 19.47 6.55 7.75
C PRO A 97 19.85 5.18 7.17
N LEU A 98 20.49 5.17 6.00
CA LEU A 98 21.19 3.98 5.52
C LEU A 98 22.65 4.06 5.95
N VAL A 99 23.08 3.11 6.77
CA VAL A 99 24.48 2.98 7.15
C VAL A 99 25.22 2.25 6.02
N THR A 100 26.11 2.97 5.35
CA THR A 100 26.97 2.42 4.29
C THR A 100 28.42 2.69 4.71
N PRO A 101 29.20 1.66 5.06
CA PRO A 101 30.52 1.83 5.64
C PRO A 101 31.61 2.11 4.58
N ASP A 102 31.37 1.69 3.33
CA ASP A 102 32.35 1.73 2.25
C ASP A 102 32.04 2.86 1.24
N ASP A 103 33.06 3.67 0.93
CA ASP A 103 32.97 4.77 -0.02
C ASP A 103 32.76 4.29 -1.47
N ASP A 104 33.22 3.08 -1.83
CA ASP A 104 32.94 2.46 -3.13
C ASP A 104 31.47 2.04 -3.26
N ILE A 105 30.90 1.52 -2.17
CA ILE A 105 29.46 1.22 -2.09
C ILE A 105 28.66 2.53 -2.19
N ARG A 106 29.08 3.59 -1.49
CA ARG A 106 28.45 4.93 -1.61
C ARG A 106 28.56 5.49 -3.02
N MET A 107 29.69 5.32 -3.69
CA MET A 107 29.90 5.80 -5.07
C MET A 107 29.03 5.04 -6.08
N ARG A 108 28.93 3.70 -5.94
CA ARG A 108 28.04 2.86 -6.75
C ARG A 108 26.55 3.17 -6.52
N ILE A 109 26.16 3.43 -5.28
CA ILE A 109 24.82 3.89 -4.91
C ILE A 109 24.54 5.28 -5.52
N GLY A 110 25.52 6.19 -5.43
CA GLY A 110 25.46 7.54 -5.97
C GLY A 110 24.15 8.27 -5.68
N LYS A 111 23.59 8.94 -6.69
CA LYS A 111 22.30 9.65 -6.60
C LYS A 111 21.07 8.72 -6.56
N ARG A 112 21.23 7.40 -6.80
CA ARG A 112 20.12 6.44 -6.87
C ARG A 112 19.47 6.20 -5.50
N PHE A 113 20.18 6.46 -4.42
CA PHE A 113 19.62 6.48 -3.06
C PHE A 113 18.37 7.35 -2.92
N LYS A 114 18.30 8.49 -3.65
CA LYS A 114 17.13 9.38 -3.63
C LYS A 114 15.89 8.77 -4.28
N ARG A 115 16.06 7.71 -5.08
CA ARG A 115 14.99 7.01 -5.79
C ARG A 115 14.51 5.76 -5.05
N LEU A 116 15.27 5.26 -4.07
CA LEU A 116 14.92 4.07 -3.30
C LEU A 116 13.56 4.25 -2.64
N LYS A 117 12.64 3.33 -2.93
CA LYS A 117 11.30 3.25 -2.35
C LYS A 117 11.04 1.96 -1.61
N TYR A 118 11.66 0.85 -2.05
CA TYR A 118 11.40 -0.47 -1.49
C TYR A 118 12.69 -1.25 -1.25
N LEU A 119 12.68 -2.03 -0.17
CA LEU A 119 13.75 -2.92 0.25
C LEU A 119 13.24 -4.36 0.30
N SER A 120 14.10 -5.33 0.00
CA SER A 120 13.84 -6.72 0.35
C SER A 120 13.75 -6.89 1.87
N PRO A 121 13.11 -7.97 2.37
CA PRO A 121 12.97 -8.21 3.81
C PRO A 121 14.29 -8.17 4.59
N ALA A 122 15.38 -8.77 4.07
CA ALA A 122 16.68 -8.75 4.73
C ALA A 122 17.26 -7.33 4.84
N LEU A 123 17.31 -6.57 3.73
CA LEU A 123 17.80 -5.19 3.76
C LEU A 123 16.92 -4.29 4.63
N PHE A 124 15.60 -4.47 4.58
CA PHE A 124 14.69 -3.72 5.42
C PHE A 124 14.97 -3.98 6.91
N ALA A 125 15.26 -5.23 7.30
CA ALA A 125 15.63 -5.56 8.68
C ALA A 125 17.00 -4.98 9.08
N ASP A 126 18.00 -5.00 8.20
CA ASP A 126 19.30 -4.39 8.46
C ASP A 126 19.17 -2.89 8.70
N VAL A 127 18.42 -2.20 7.85
CA VAL A 127 18.14 -0.76 8.00
C VAL A 127 17.39 -0.47 9.30
N CYS A 128 16.39 -1.27 9.63
CA CYS A 128 15.63 -1.11 10.89
C CYS A 128 16.50 -1.34 12.13
N ALA A 129 17.49 -2.24 12.05
CA ALA A 129 18.41 -2.52 13.12
C ALA A 129 19.63 -1.58 13.16
N GLY A 130 19.75 -0.65 12.20
CA GLY A 130 20.91 0.23 12.06
C GLY A 130 22.19 -0.50 11.64
N ARG A 131 22.07 -1.72 11.09
CA ARG A 131 23.22 -2.48 10.61
C ARG A 131 23.75 -1.91 9.30
N PRO A 132 25.08 -1.85 9.11
CA PRO A 132 25.67 -1.46 7.85
C PRO A 132 25.22 -2.39 6.72
N ILE A 133 24.94 -1.83 5.55
CA ILE A 133 24.75 -2.62 4.32
C ILE A 133 26.12 -3.16 3.91
N ALA A 134 26.38 -4.43 4.24
CA ALA A 134 27.69 -5.06 4.08
C ALA A 134 28.08 -5.29 2.60
N ASP A 135 27.12 -5.73 1.79
CA ASP A 135 27.32 -6.00 0.36
C ASP A 135 26.57 -4.98 -0.50
N ALA A 136 27.12 -4.66 -1.66
CA ALA A 136 26.42 -3.82 -2.65
C ALA A 136 25.08 -4.47 -3.06
N PRO A 137 23.93 -3.82 -2.81
CA PRO A 137 22.63 -4.40 -3.13
C PRO A 137 22.38 -4.39 -4.64
N LEU A 138 21.56 -5.32 -5.12
CA LEU A 138 21.07 -5.29 -6.50
C LEU A 138 19.98 -4.21 -6.60
N MET A 139 20.14 -3.29 -7.55
CA MET A 139 19.29 -2.11 -7.71
C MET A 139 18.37 -2.26 -8.92
N LEU A 140 17.16 -2.76 -8.68
CA LEU A 140 16.15 -3.02 -9.70
C LEU A 140 15.25 -1.79 -9.90
N GLN A 141 14.50 -1.78 -11.02
CA GLN A 141 13.49 -0.76 -11.33
C GLN A 141 14.05 0.67 -11.23
N ASP A 142 15.11 0.96 -11.98
CA ASP A 142 15.80 2.25 -11.97
C ASP A 142 16.31 2.71 -10.58
N GLY A 143 16.63 1.74 -9.72
CA GLY A 143 17.11 1.94 -8.35
C GLY A 143 16.00 2.20 -7.33
N LYS A 144 14.73 2.00 -7.68
CA LYS A 144 13.59 2.11 -6.72
C LYS A 144 13.52 0.94 -5.77
N VAL A 145 14.04 -0.23 -6.17
CA VAL A 145 13.95 -1.48 -5.41
C VAL A 145 15.36 -1.99 -5.17
N TRP A 146 15.73 -2.19 -3.91
CA TRP A 146 17.01 -2.81 -3.56
C TRP A 146 16.76 -4.16 -2.92
N ILE A 147 17.49 -5.19 -3.36
CA ILE A 147 17.43 -6.55 -2.81
C ILE A 147 18.84 -7.08 -2.55
N THR A 148 18.99 -8.00 -1.59
CA THR A 148 20.27 -8.70 -1.41
C THR A 148 20.51 -9.68 -2.56
N ALA A 149 21.78 -9.96 -2.86
CA ALA A 149 22.12 -11.01 -3.82
C ALA A 149 21.67 -12.41 -3.35
N ALA A 150 21.64 -12.65 -2.04
CA ALA A 150 21.17 -13.90 -1.46
C ALA A 150 19.67 -14.12 -1.72
N GLU A 151 18.83 -13.12 -1.45
CA GLU A 151 17.39 -13.19 -1.73
C GLU A 151 17.11 -13.24 -3.24
N ALA A 152 17.89 -12.52 -4.06
CA ALA A 152 17.74 -12.61 -5.51
C ALA A 152 17.95 -14.04 -6.03
N ARG A 153 18.87 -14.81 -5.44
CA ARG A 153 19.11 -16.22 -5.81
C ARG A 153 17.96 -17.15 -5.44
N THR A 154 17.05 -16.75 -4.55
CA THR A 154 15.86 -17.56 -4.22
C THR A 154 14.72 -17.38 -5.23
N LEU A 155 14.85 -16.49 -6.21
CA LEU A 155 13.85 -16.28 -7.25
C LEU A 155 13.87 -17.46 -8.23
N THR A 156 12.76 -18.19 -8.31
CA THR A 156 12.64 -19.43 -9.11
C THR A 156 11.78 -19.27 -10.37
N VAL A 157 11.13 -18.12 -10.53
CA VAL A 157 10.21 -17.83 -11.64
C VAL A 157 10.89 -16.97 -12.71
N ASP A 158 10.61 -17.25 -13.99
CA ASP A 158 11.06 -16.37 -15.09
C ASP A 158 10.28 -15.04 -15.10
N PRO A 159 10.90 -13.92 -15.51
CA PRO A 159 12.29 -13.78 -15.95
C PRO A 159 13.27 -13.57 -14.77
N TRP A 160 12.93 -13.90 -13.53
CA TRP A 160 13.76 -13.54 -12.37
C TRP A 160 14.81 -14.60 -12.01
N ARG A 161 14.50 -15.86 -12.33
CA ARG A 161 15.39 -16.99 -12.12
C ARG A 161 16.71 -16.82 -12.88
N ARG A 162 17.80 -17.24 -12.25
CA ARG A 162 19.10 -17.39 -12.90
C ARG A 162 19.11 -18.59 -13.84
N GLN A 163 19.55 -18.38 -15.08
CA GLN A 163 19.63 -19.46 -16.07
C GLN A 163 20.92 -20.29 -15.89
N ALA A 164 20.90 -21.57 -16.26
CA ALA A 164 22.00 -22.50 -16.02
C ALA A 164 23.35 -22.06 -16.63
N ASN A 165 23.30 -21.45 -17.82
CA ASN A 165 24.48 -21.00 -18.57
C ASN A 165 24.76 -19.50 -18.42
N GLU A 166 24.15 -18.84 -17.44
CA GLU A 166 24.26 -17.39 -17.25
C GLU A 166 25.30 -17.06 -16.16
N SER A 167 26.29 -16.22 -16.52
CA SER A 167 27.26 -15.72 -15.54
C SER A 167 26.58 -14.87 -14.46
N ASP A 168 27.20 -14.75 -13.29
CA ASP A 168 26.65 -13.94 -12.20
C ASP A 168 26.48 -12.47 -12.63
N GLU A 169 27.41 -11.93 -13.42
CA GLU A 169 27.36 -10.54 -13.92
C GLU A 169 26.23 -10.34 -14.92
N ALA A 170 26.04 -11.30 -15.85
CA ALA A 170 24.97 -11.24 -16.83
C ALA A 170 23.59 -11.32 -16.16
N TRP A 171 23.44 -12.22 -15.19
CA TRP A 171 22.22 -12.37 -14.40
C TRP A 171 21.88 -11.10 -13.62
N LYS A 172 22.85 -10.55 -12.88
CA LYS A 172 22.67 -9.29 -12.13
C LYS A 172 22.28 -8.14 -13.06
N ARG A 173 22.99 -7.98 -14.17
CA ARG A 173 22.69 -6.93 -15.16
C ARG A 173 21.27 -7.07 -15.73
N ARG A 174 20.83 -8.30 -16.00
CA ARG A 174 19.48 -8.58 -16.50
C ARG A 174 18.42 -8.26 -15.45
N LEU A 175 18.64 -8.59 -14.17
CA LEU A 175 17.73 -8.20 -13.09
C LEU A 175 17.60 -6.68 -12.98
N GLU A 176 18.71 -5.96 -13.06
CA GLU A 176 18.72 -4.48 -12.98
C GLU A 176 17.96 -3.81 -14.13
N THR A 177 18.01 -4.39 -15.34
CA THR A 177 17.34 -3.82 -16.53
C THR A 177 15.92 -4.34 -16.74
N THR A 178 15.52 -5.43 -16.08
CA THR A 178 14.16 -5.99 -16.23
C THR A 178 13.19 -5.24 -15.32
N PRO A 179 12.15 -4.58 -15.86
CA PRO A 179 11.18 -3.87 -15.04
C PRO A 179 10.29 -4.86 -14.27
N ILE A 180 10.14 -4.63 -12.96
CA ILE A 180 9.21 -5.36 -12.09
C ILE A 180 7.78 -4.91 -12.40
N TRP A 181 7.60 -3.63 -12.69
CA TRP A 181 6.35 -3.07 -13.19
C TRP A 181 6.62 -1.99 -14.24
N SER A 182 5.63 -1.76 -15.10
CA SER A 182 5.59 -0.62 -16.02
C SER A 182 4.34 0.21 -15.75
N ILE A 183 4.47 1.52 -15.88
CA ILE A 183 3.34 2.45 -15.81
C ILE A 183 3.21 3.07 -17.19
N VAL A 184 2.05 2.93 -17.80
CA VAL A 184 1.73 3.49 -19.13
C VAL A 184 0.57 4.45 -18.96
N SER A 185 0.66 5.62 -19.59
CA SER A 185 -0.46 6.56 -19.69
C SER A 185 -1.19 6.28 -21.00
N GLU A 186 -2.48 5.94 -20.91
CA GLU A 186 -3.31 5.68 -22.09
C GLU A 186 -4.19 6.88 -22.42
N PRO A 187 -4.21 7.34 -23.68
CA PRO A 187 -5.04 8.45 -24.11
C PRO A 187 -6.50 8.02 -24.30
N TYR A 188 -7.41 8.86 -23.83
CA TYR A 188 -8.86 8.73 -24.03
C TYR A 188 -9.44 10.07 -24.48
N VAL A 189 -10.59 9.98 -25.14
CA VAL A 189 -11.41 11.12 -25.52
C VAL A 189 -12.81 10.90 -24.99
N THR A 190 -13.37 11.89 -24.32
CA THR A 190 -14.81 11.96 -24.08
C THR A 190 -15.41 12.98 -25.04
N VAL A 191 -16.57 12.65 -25.61
CA VAL A 191 -17.33 13.57 -26.46
C VAL A 191 -18.60 13.92 -25.72
N ASP A 192 -18.80 15.21 -25.46
CA ASP A 192 -20.00 15.69 -24.82
C ASP A 192 -21.21 15.45 -25.73
N ARG A 193 -22.28 14.87 -25.17
CA ARG A 193 -23.44 14.43 -25.96
C ARG A 193 -24.28 15.59 -26.53
N VAL A 194 -24.17 16.79 -25.94
CA VAL A 194 -24.99 17.94 -26.33
C VAL A 194 -24.22 18.86 -27.27
N SER A 195 -22.98 19.20 -26.92
CA SER A 195 -22.14 20.12 -27.66
C SER A 195 -21.25 19.46 -28.71
N CYS A 196 -21.16 18.13 -28.73
CA CYS A 196 -20.18 17.37 -29.51
C CYS A 196 -18.71 17.79 -29.25
N ALA A 197 -18.46 18.53 -28.16
CA ALA A 197 -17.12 18.94 -27.79
C ALA A 197 -16.31 17.74 -27.32
N SER A 198 -15.11 17.57 -27.86
CA SER A 198 -14.17 16.54 -27.42
C SER A 198 -13.28 17.06 -26.30
N ALA A 199 -13.03 16.22 -25.30
CA ALA A 199 -12.06 16.48 -24.24
C ALA A 199 -11.10 15.30 -24.13
N TYR A 200 -9.81 15.60 -24.27
CA TYR A 200 -8.71 14.67 -24.07
C TYR A 200 -8.48 14.44 -22.57
N TYR A 201 -8.26 13.20 -22.19
CA TYR A 201 -7.76 12.85 -20.86
C TYR A 201 -6.92 11.58 -20.95
N GLU A 202 -6.00 11.40 -20.00
CA GLU A 202 -5.21 10.20 -19.91
C GLU A 202 -5.55 9.41 -18.66
N VAL A 203 -5.37 8.10 -18.76
CA VAL A 203 -5.51 7.19 -17.64
C VAL A 203 -4.24 6.36 -17.52
N GLY A 204 -3.56 6.51 -16.38
CA GLY A 204 -2.42 5.67 -16.06
C GLY A 204 -2.82 4.22 -15.79
N ARG A 205 -1.95 3.27 -16.13
CA ARG A 205 -2.14 1.85 -15.83
C ARG A 205 -0.82 1.25 -15.41
N VAL A 206 -0.82 0.49 -14.32
CA VAL A 206 0.34 -0.27 -13.86
C VAL A 206 0.18 -1.74 -14.25
N THR A 207 1.19 -2.29 -14.90
CA THR A 207 1.29 -3.71 -15.24
C THR A 207 2.52 -4.30 -14.57
N PHE A 208 2.34 -5.39 -13.82
CA PHE A 208 3.44 -6.13 -13.21
C PHE A 208 3.97 -7.19 -14.18
N ALA A 209 5.29 -7.34 -14.24
CA ALA A 209 5.92 -8.38 -15.05
C ALA A 209 5.55 -9.80 -14.53
N PRO A 210 5.65 -10.85 -15.36
CA PRO A 210 5.42 -12.22 -14.92
C PRO A 210 6.24 -12.56 -13.67
N GLY A 211 5.66 -13.24 -12.69
CA GLY A 211 6.32 -13.53 -11.41
C GLY A 211 6.45 -12.34 -10.45
N ALA A 212 6.09 -11.13 -10.86
CA ALA A 212 5.90 -9.98 -9.98
C ALA A 212 4.42 -9.75 -9.68
N GLY A 213 4.13 -9.02 -8.60
CA GLY A 213 2.76 -8.72 -8.21
C GLY A 213 2.69 -7.82 -6.99
N LEU A 214 1.67 -8.03 -6.16
CA LEU A 214 1.52 -7.31 -4.90
C LEU A 214 1.58 -8.27 -3.72
N ALA A 215 2.00 -7.76 -2.58
CA ALA A 215 2.00 -8.43 -1.29
C ALA A 215 1.17 -7.62 -0.29
N LEU A 216 0.39 -8.33 0.51
CA LEU A 216 -0.38 -7.80 1.63
C LEU A 216 0.10 -8.47 2.92
N LEU A 217 0.32 -7.68 3.96
CA LEU A 217 0.66 -8.17 5.28
C LEU A 217 -0.52 -7.91 6.21
N VAL A 218 -0.93 -8.94 6.96
CA VAL A 218 -2.08 -8.86 7.86
C VAL A 218 -1.70 -9.41 9.23
N ARG A 219 -2.00 -8.66 10.28
CA ARG A 219 -1.99 -9.13 11.67
C ARG A 219 -3.42 -9.40 12.08
N PHE A 220 -3.75 -10.66 12.38
CA PHE A 220 -5.04 -11.02 12.96
C PHE A 220 -4.95 -10.96 14.49
N VAL A 221 -5.70 -10.04 15.10
CA VAL A 221 -5.87 -9.98 16.56
C VAL A 221 -6.84 -11.07 17.00
N ASP A 222 -7.91 -11.25 16.22
CA ASP A 222 -8.85 -12.35 16.35
C ASP A 222 -8.66 -13.32 15.17
N PRO A 223 -8.09 -14.51 15.39
CA PRO A 223 -7.89 -15.52 14.34
C PRO A 223 -9.18 -15.96 13.65
N ALA A 224 -10.34 -15.86 14.31
CA ALA A 224 -11.63 -16.24 13.72
C ALA A 224 -12.02 -15.34 12.53
N TRP A 225 -11.46 -14.13 12.44
CA TRP A 225 -11.71 -13.21 11.33
C TRP A 225 -10.98 -13.55 10.05
N ARG A 226 -10.02 -14.47 10.10
CA ARG A 226 -9.22 -14.84 8.93
C ARG A 226 -10.08 -15.36 7.78
N LEU A 227 -10.98 -16.29 8.06
CA LEU A 227 -11.85 -16.86 7.02
C LEU A 227 -12.75 -15.79 6.37
N ARG A 228 -13.37 -14.93 7.19
CA ARG A 228 -14.21 -13.83 6.69
C ARG A 228 -13.41 -12.82 5.85
N PHE A 229 -12.17 -12.53 6.26
CA PHE A 229 -11.28 -11.66 5.52
C PHE A 229 -10.89 -12.27 4.17
N GLU A 230 -10.51 -13.55 4.15
CA GLU A 230 -10.14 -14.28 2.93
C GLU A 230 -11.32 -14.37 1.94
N GLN A 231 -12.54 -14.62 2.42
CA GLN A 231 -13.76 -14.57 1.59
C GLN A 231 -13.99 -13.20 0.94
N LEU A 232 -13.76 -12.11 1.68
CA LEU A 232 -13.85 -10.75 1.10
C LEU A 232 -12.73 -10.48 0.09
N LEU A 233 -11.55 -11.05 0.32
CA LEU A 233 -10.41 -10.94 -0.60
C LEU A 233 -10.68 -11.70 -1.91
N ASP A 234 -11.27 -12.90 -1.84
CA ASP A 234 -11.73 -13.67 -3.01
C ASP A 234 -12.70 -12.85 -3.86
N LEU A 235 -13.73 -12.28 -3.21
CA LEU A 235 -14.75 -11.50 -3.90
C LEU A 235 -14.20 -10.20 -4.49
N LEU A 236 -13.26 -9.55 -3.80
CA LEU A 236 -12.51 -8.43 -4.35
C LEU A 236 -11.64 -8.84 -5.54
N GLY A 237 -11.12 -10.08 -5.56
CA GLY A 237 -10.41 -10.64 -6.69
C GLY A 237 -11.23 -10.60 -7.98
N HIS A 238 -12.52 -10.95 -7.87
CA HIS A 238 -13.47 -10.90 -8.97
C HIS A 238 -13.97 -9.48 -9.28
N SER A 239 -14.29 -8.67 -8.26
CA SER A 239 -14.86 -7.33 -8.48
C SER A 239 -13.81 -6.28 -8.87
N GLY A 240 -12.55 -6.55 -8.55
CA GLY A 240 -11.36 -5.78 -8.89
C GLY A 240 -11.01 -4.64 -7.93
N LEU A 241 -9.71 -4.33 -7.84
CA LEU A 241 -9.17 -3.19 -7.08
C LEU A 241 -8.84 -1.99 -7.98
N GLY A 242 -8.95 -0.80 -7.41
CA GLY A 242 -8.68 0.45 -8.10
C GLY A 242 -9.86 0.93 -8.95
N GLY A 243 -9.60 1.89 -9.83
CA GLY A 243 -10.59 2.34 -10.81
C GLY A 243 -10.57 1.47 -12.07
N ARG A 244 -11.50 1.73 -12.99
CA ARG A 244 -11.61 1.00 -14.29
C ARG A 244 -11.60 -0.52 -14.16
N ARG A 245 -12.37 -1.01 -13.18
CA ARG A 245 -12.48 -2.43 -12.81
C ARG A 245 -13.01 -3.34 -13.93
N ALA A 246 -13.67 -2.77 -14.93
CA ALA A 246 -14.14 -3.50 -16.10
C ALA A 246 -12.99 -3.99 -17.02
N SER A 247 -11.85 -3.30 -17.04
CA SER A 247 -10.71 -3.64 -17.91
C SER A 247 -9.40 -3.92 -17.16
N SER A 248 -9.35 -3.64 -15.87
CA SER A 248 -8.18 -3.85 -14.99
C SER A 248 -8.64 -4.16 -13.57
N GLY A 249 -7.72 -4.49 -12.66
CA GLY A 249 -8.04 -4.59 -11.24
C GLY A 249 -8.39 -5.98 -10.74
N ALA A 250 -8.76 -6.92 -11.62
CA ALA A 250 -8.98 -8.31 -11.26
C ALA A 250 -7.68 -8.99 -10.81
N PHE A 251 -7.76 -9.83 -9.79
CA PHE A 251 -6.64 -10.57 -9.23
C PHE A 251 -7.13 -11.88 -8.62
N ASP A 252 -6.20 -12.80 -8.41
CA ASP A 252 -6.36 -13.95 -7.52
C ASP A 252 -5.34 -13.80 -6.37
N TRP A 253 -5.46 -14.60 -5.31
CA TRP A 253 -4.50 -14.55 -4.20
C TRP A 253 -4.10 -15.93 -3.72
N GLN A 254 -2.91 -15.99 -3.14
CA GLN A 254 -2.39 -17.19 -2.51
C GLN A 254 -1.67 -16.83 -1.20
N PRO A 255 -1.53 -17.76 -0.25
CA PRO A 255 -0.65 -17.59 0.89
C PRO A 255 0.78 -17.27 0.42
N GLY A 256 1.36 -16.22 0.98
CA GLY A 256 2.75 -15.84 0.72
C GLY A 256 3.72 -16.49 1.71
N LYS A 257 5.01 -16.46 1.39
CA LYS A 257 6.06 -16.89 2.31
C LYS A 257 6.10 -15.97 3.53
N ALA A 258 6.20 -16.57 4.72
CA ALA A 258 6.38 -15.82 5.96
C ALA A 258 7.64 -14.95 5.90
N LEU A 259 7.59 -13.78 6.55
CA LEU A 259 8.75 -12.92 6.73
C LEU A 259 9.72 -13.52 7.75
N ASP A 260 10.57 -14.43 7.29
CA ASP A 260 11.62 -15.03 8.10
C ASP A 260 12.85 -14.11 8.16
N VAL A 261 12.74 -13.05 8.95
CA VAL A 261 13.82 -12.08 9.15
C VAL A 261 14.02 -11.80 10.62
N THR A 262 15.28 -11.79 11.06
CA THR A 262 15.65 -11.46 12.43
C THR A 262 15.91 -9.95 12.56
N TRP A 263 14.98 -9.29 13.25
CA TRP A 263 14.98 -7.84 13.46
C TRP A 263 15.91 -7.40 14.58
N GLY A 264 16.08 -8.25 15.60
CA GLY A 264 16.57 -7.86 16.92
C GLY A 264 15.42 -7.67 17.91
N ALA A 265 15.73 -7.38 19.18
CA ALA A 265 14.71 -7.12 20.20
C ALA A 265 13.92 -5.85 19.89
N ALA A 266 12.61 -5.88 20.10
CA ALA A 266 11.73 -4.73 19.89
C ALA A 266 12.14 -3.57 20.81
N GLY A 267 12.48 -2.43 20.22
CA GLY A 267 12.82 -1.18 20.92
C GLY A 267 11.63 -0.25 21.12
N GLY A 268 11.92 1.02 21.34
CA GLY A 268 10.93 2.08 21.57
C GLY A 268 10.38 2.75 20.32
N ARG A 269 10.73 2.25 19.13
CA ARG A 269 10.27 2.79 17.84
C ARG A 269 9.61 1.72 17.00
N ALA A 270 8.78 2.13 16.05
CA ALA A 270 8.20 1.22 15.06
C ALA A 270 8.06 1.88 13.68
N VAL A 271 8.19 1.08 12.63
CA VAL A 271 7.96 1.49 11.23
C VAL A 271 6.52 1.19 10.84
N LEU A 272 5.89 2.12 10.10
CA LEU A 272 4.55 1.95 9.56
C LEU A 272 4.54 1.15 8.26
N LEU A 273 3.68 0.13 8.20
CA LEU A 273 3.38 -0.64 6.99
C LEU A 273 2.01 -0.29 6.39
N SER A 274 1.23 0.55 7.08
CA SER A 274 -0.04 1.08 6.62
C SER A 274 -0.02 2.61 6.70
N ARG A 275 -0.95 3.27 6.01
CA ARG A 275 -1.25 4.68 6.30
C ARG A 275 -1.88 4.80 7.68
N TYR A 276 -1.46 5.84 8.39
CA TYR A 276 -1.81 6.05 9.78
C TYR A 276 -2.48 7.40 9.99
N LEU A 277 -3.60 7.39 10.69
CA LEU A 277 -4.29 8.59 11.16
C LEU A 277 -4.29 8.57 12.68
N PRO A 278 -3.47 9.38 13.36
CA PRO A 278 -3.42 9.41 14.82
C PRO A 278 -4.74 9.91 15.42
N ALA A 279 -5.15 9.32 16.54
CA ALA A 279 -6.06 9.98 17.48
C ALA A 279 -5.33 11.08 18.25
N GLN A 280 -6.07 11.99 18.90
CA GLN A 280 -5.49 13.17 19.56
C GLN A 280 -4.41 12.82 20.59
N HIS A 281 -4.60 11.74 21.36
CA HIS A 281 -3.64 11.28 22.36
C HIS A 281 -2.41 10.60 21.75
N GLU A 282 -2.49 10.14 20.50
CA GLU A 282 -1.39 9.45 19.81
C GLU A 282 -0.45 10.43 19.09
N ILE A 283 -0.81 11.71 19.01
CA ILE A 283 0.02 12.77 18.41
C ILE A 283 1.40 12.85 19.08
N ALA A 284 1.52 12.48 20.36
CA ALA A 284 2.80 12.43 21.07
C ALA A 284 3.83 11.52 20.37
N ALA A 285 3.39 10.40 19.75
CA ALA A 285 4.28 9.49 19.01
C ALA A 285 4.91 10.12 17.75
N LEU A 286 4.28 11.19 17.21
CA LEU A 286 4.76 11.92 16.04
C LEU A 286 5.58 13.17 16.42
N ARG A 287 5.35 13.73 17.61
CA ARG A 287 6.05 14.93 18.10
C ARG A 287 7.41 14.62 18.73
N SER A 288 7.69 13.36 19.01
CA SER A 288 9.00 12.92 19.51
C SER A 288 10.11 13.19 18.49
N ASP A 289 11.27 13.64 18.96
CA ASP A 289 12.48 13.84 18.14
C ASP A 289 12.99 12.54 17.52
N ARG A 290 12.51 11.39 18.01
CA ARG A 290 12.84 10.06 17.50
C ARG A 290 11.92 9.61 16.36
N ALA A 291 10.90 10.39 16.02
CA ALA A 291 9.97 10.12 14.94
C ALA A 291 10.44 10.77 13.64
N ALA A 292 10.20 10.09 12.52
CA ALA A 292 10.51 10.60 11.18
C ALA A 292 9.40 10.16 10.23
N TYR A 293 8.66 11.10 9.66
CA TYR A 293 7.45 10.76 8.94
C TYR A 293 7.17 11.66 7.75
N GLN A 294 6.36 11.16 6.83
CA GLN A 294 5.83 11.91 5.70
C GLN A 294 4.30 12.00 5.82
N LEU A 295 3.75 13.17 5.49
CA LEU A 295 2.30 13.37 5.41
C LEU A 295 1.80 13.21 3.98
N VAL A 296 0.64 12.58 3.84
CA VAL A 296 -0.07 12.39 2.57
C VAL A 296 -1.48 12.95 2.68
N ASN A 297 -1.91 13.71 1.68
CA ASN A 297 -3.28 14.20 1.59
C ASN A 297 -4.13 13.20 0.81
N ILE A 298 -5.21 12.74 1.42
CA ILE A 298 -6.14 11.77 0.86
C ILE A 298 -7.43 12.49 0.53
N GLY A 299 -7.84 12.42 -0.72
CA GLY A 299 -9.10 12.93 -1.22
C GLY A 299 -9.55 12.12 -2.42
N GLY A 300 -10.56 12.59 -3.12
CA GLY A 300 -11.00 12.01 -4.39
C GLY A 300 -12.52 11.93 -4.49
N TRP A 301 -12.97 11.19 -5.49
CA TRP A 301 -14.38 10.95 -5.75
C TRP A 301 -14.84 9.65 -5.11
N LEU A 302 -16.06 9.66 -4.59
CA LEU A 302 -16.81 8.54 -4.10
C LEU A 302 -17.78 8.10 -5.21
N PHE A 303 -17.88 6.79 -5.40
CA PHE A 303 -18.92 6.16 -6.19
C PHE A 303 -19.74 5.24 -5.28
N SER A 304 -21.04 5.44 -5.25
CA SER A 304 -21.99 4.58 -4.55
C SER A 304 -23.04 4.11 -5.57
N PRO A 305 -23.38 2.80 -5.61
CA PRO A 305 -24.41 2.30 -6.51
C PRO A 305 -25.72 3.09 -6.39
N GLY A 306 -26.31 3.49 -7.52
CA GLY A 306 -27.56 4.25 -7.54
C GLY A 306 -27.45 5.73 -7.14
N HIS A 307 -26.26 6.24 -6.82
CA HIS A 307 -26.06 7.64 -6.45
C HIS A 307 -25.10 8.38 -7.38
N LEU A 308 -25.27 9.71 -7.46
CA LEU A 308 -24.34 10.57 -8.19
C LEU A 308 -22.93 10.51 -7.58
N PRO A 309 -21.87 10.58 -8.41
CA PRO A 309 -20.50 10.72 -7.92
C PRO A 309 -20.34 11.98 -7.08
N GLN A 310 -19.70 11.85 -5.92
CA GLN A 310 -19.55 12.96 -4.96
C GLN A 310 -18.12 13.08 -4.46
N ARG A 311 -17.73 14.26 -3.99
CA ARG A 311 -16.38 14.48 -3.47
C ARG A 311 -16.33 14.20 -1.97
N ARG A 312 -15.60 13.17 -1.57
CA ARG A 312 -15.40 12.86 -0.14
C ARG A 312 -14.59 13.95 0.57
N GLN A 313 -14.76 14.05 1.89
CA GLN A 313 -13.93 14.92 2.71
C GLN A 313 -12.46 14.50 2.63
N ARG A 314 -11.55 15.48 2.71
CA ARG A 314 -10.12 15.24 2.64
C ARG A 314 -9.59 14.92 4.04
N VAL A 315 -8.65 13.99 4.11
CA VAL A 315 -7.95 13.60 5.34
C VAL A 315 -6.46 13.63 5.08
N ARG A 316 -5.67 14.07 6.07
CA ARG A 316 -4.21 13.99 6.02
C ARG A 316 -3.76 12.84 6.90
N MET A 317 -2.99 11.91 6.34
CA MET A 317 -2.47 10.74 7.04
C MET A 317 -0.94 10.72 7.00
N VAL A 318 -0.35 9.89 7.85
CA VAL A 318 1.07 9.55 7.84
C VAL A 318 1.30 8.40 6.86
N ALA A 319 2.35 8.50 6.05
CA ALA A 319 2.68 7.55 5.01
C ALA A 319 3.40 6.29 5.54
N GLU A 320 3.34 5.23 4.76
CA GLU A 320 4.10 4.00 4.93
C GLU A 320 5.61 4.29 4.94
N GLY A 321 6.38 3.49 5.69
CA GLY A 321 7.82 3.70 5.91
C GLY A 321 8.14 4.73 6.99
N SER A 322 7.17 5.53 7.45
CA SER A 322 7.38 6.47 8.56
C SER A 322 7.71 5.73 9.87
N VAL A 323 8.54 6.35 10.71
CA VAL A 323 9.01 5.85 12.00
C VAL A 323 8.30 6.61 13.12
N LEU A 324 7.71 5.89 14.06
CA LEU A 324 6.98 6.42 15.21
C LEU A 324 7.68 6.08 16.52
N ASP A 325 7.57 6.96 17.51
CA ASP A 325 7.99 6.69 18.88
C ASP A 325 6.85 6.05 19.67
N VAL A 326 6.91 4.72 19.84
CA VAL A 326 5.85 3.95 20.49
C VAL A 326 5.91 4.01 22.02
N ARG A 327 7.00 4.58 22.59
CA ARG A 327 7.08 4.86 24.04
C ARG A 327 6.32 6.13 24.40
N ALA A 328 6.30 7.11 23.49
CA ALA A 328 5.59 8.37 23.71
C ALA A 328 4.06 8.19 23.64
N ALA A 329 3.57 7.38 22.70
CA ALA A 329 2.19 6.90 22.67
C ALA A 329 2.07 5.63 21.83
N ASN A 330 1.12 4.76 22.15
CA ASN A 330 0.85 3.56 21.37
C ASN A 330 0.04 3.92 20.11
N PRO A 331 0.58 3.76 18.89
CA PRO A 331 -0.12 4.12 17.66
C PRO A 331 -1.08 2.99 17.26
N ARG A 332 -2.37 3.13 17.58
CA ARG A 332 -3.47 2.31 17.06
C ARG A 332 -4.08 2.94 15.82
N GLY A 333 -4.25 4.25 15.84
CA GLY A 333 -4.91 5.02 14.80
C GLY A 333 -6.43 4.92 14.85
N GLN A 334 -7.09 5.48 13.85
CA GLN A 334 -8.55 5.55 13.81
C GLN A 334 -9.13 5.37 12.41
N VAL A 335 -10.37 4.90 12.36
CA VAL A 335 -11.22 4.91 11.16
C VAL A 335 -12.12 6.13 11.23
N VAL A 336 -12.08 6.96 10.17
CA VAL A 336 -12.89 8.17 10.08
C VAL A 336 -13.91 8.08 8.97
N ASP A 337 -15.06 8.70 9.20
CA ASP A 337 -16.09 8.88 8.19
C ASP A 337 -15.84 10.16 7.40
N VAL A 338 -15.61 9.99 6.10
CA VAL A 338 -15.30 11.05 5.14
C VAL A 338 -16.48 11.35 4.22
N ARG A 339 -17.71 11.01 4.63
CA ARG A 339 -18.95 11.37 3.94
C ARG A 339 -18.92 12.82 3.47
N PRO A 340 -19.27 13.12 2.20
CA PRO A 340 -19.40 14.50 1.75
C PRO A 340 -20.39 15.26 2.65
N ASP A 341 -20.03 16.47 3.06
CA ASP A 341 -20.90 17.35 3.82
C ASP A 341 -20.96 18.71 3.14
N TYR A 342 -22.09 19.00 2.48
CA TYR A 342 -22.29 20.25 1.76
C TYR A 342 -23.03 21.30 2.59
N ARG A 343 -23.45 21.01 3.83
CA ARG A 343 -24.25 21.93 4.66
C ARG A 343 -23.55 23.28 4.88
N LYS A 344 -22.23 23.24 5.03
CA LYS A 344 -21.37 24.42 5.22
C LYS A 344 -20.57 24.80 3.96
N SER A 345 -20.78 24.12 2.84
CA SER A 345 -20.03 24.39 1.62
C SER A 345 -20.45 25.72 1.00
N LYS A 346 -19.46 26.55 0.62
CA LYS A 346 -19.70 27.75 -0.20
C LYS A 346 -20.25 27.39 -1.58
N ASN A 347 -19.87 26.21 -2.09
CA ASN A 347 -20.33 25.65 -3.35
C ASN A 347 -21.07 24.33 -3.06
N PRO A 348 -22.39 24.36 -2.81
CA PRO A 348 -23.17 23.15 -2.57
C PRO A 348 -23.19 22.25 -3.81
N HIS A 349 -23.54 20.98 -3.62
CA HIS A 349 -23.64 20.06 -4.74
C HIS A 349 -24.78 20.47 -5.70
N PRO A 350 -24.57 20.52 -7.03
CA PRO A 350 -25.56 21.05 -7.97
C PRO A 350 -26.93 20.38 -7.88
N ALA A 351 -26.97 19.06 -7.65
CA ALA A 351 -28.21 18.30 -7.55
C ALA A 351 -28.71 18.06 -6.12
N LEU A 352 -27.84 18.15 -5.10
CA LEU A 352 -28.18 17.76 -3.72
C LEU A 352 -28.31 18.96 -2.77
N GLY A 353 -27.93 20.17 -3.21
CA GLY A 353 -27.98 21.37 -2.40
C GLY A 353 -27.06 21.31 -1.17
N LYS A 354 -27.51 21.91 -0.06
CA LYS A 354 -26.78 22.00 1.22
C LYS A 354 -27.13 20.84 2.16
N ASN A 355 -27.01 19.61 1.69
CA ASN A 355 -27.30 18.40 2.47
C ASN A 355 -26.04 17.60 2.79
N VAL A 356 -26.18 16.59 3.65
CA VAL A 356 -25.20 15.51 3.76
C VAL A 356 -25.23 14.73 2.46
N GLY A 357 -24.06 14.40 1.92
CA GLY A 357 -23.93 13.93 0.56
C GLY A 357 -24.48 12.53 0.29
N THR A 358 -24.07 11.55 1.09
CA THR A 358 -24.57 10.17 0.98
C THR A 358 -25.32 9.75 2.24
N PRO A 359 -26.36 8.90 2.11
CA PRO A 359 -27.12 8.41 3.25
C PRO A 359 -26.30 7.45 4.13
N HIS A 360 -25.38 6.71 3.52
CA HIS A 360 -24.49 5.76 4.19
C HIS A 360 -23.10 6.37 4.46
N PRO A 361 -22.38 5.90 5.50
CA PRO A 361 -21.04 6.34 5.83
C PRO A 361 -20.02 5.98 4.75
N VAL A 362 -18.90 6.71 4.74
CA VAL A 362 -17.81 6.51 3.79
C VAL A 362 -16.51 6.47 4.57
N TYR A 363 -15.94 5.28 4.77
CA TYR A 363 -14.82 5.14 5.68
C TYR A 363 -13.45 5.30 5.03
N ARG A 364 -12.53 5.84 5.81
CA ARG A 364 -11.09 5.78 5.57
C ARG A 364 -10.40 5.30 6.83
N SER A 365 -9.69 4.17 6.70
CA SER A 365 -8.92 3.60 7.80
C SER A 365 -7.52 4.20 7.82
N GLY A 366 -7.15 4.78 8.95
CA GLY A 366 -5.77 5.10 9.30
C GLY A 366 -5.28 4.25 10.46
N LEU A 367 -5.74 2.99 10.55
CA LEU A 367 -5.27 2.03 11.57
C LEU A 367 -3.81 1.64 11.28
N ALA A 368 -2.97 1.68 12.31
CA ALA A 368 -1.54 1.47 12.18
C ALA A 368 -1.19 -0.03 12.24
N LEU A 369 -0.72 -0.59 11.12
CA LEU A 369 0.05 -1.82 11.14
C LEU A 369 1.53 -1.43 11.32
N THR A 370 2.07 -1.71 12.50
CA THR A 370 3.45 -1.38 12.84
C THR A 370 4.37 -2.59 12.89
N ALA A 371 5.60 -2.37 12.44
CA ALA A 371 6.74 -3.25 12.59
C ALA A 371 7.66 -2.66 13.70
N PRO A 372 7.69 -3.23 14.91
CA PRO A 372 8.60 -2.76 15.95
C PRO A 372 10.06 -2.95 15.53
N ILE A 373 10.90 -1.94 15.79
CA ILE A 373 12.32 -1.95 15.40
C ILE A 373 13.22 -1.83 16.64
N PRO A 374 14.47 -2.32 16.59
CA PRO A 374 15.42 -2.13 17.66
C PRO A 374 15.70 -0.65 17.97
N ASP A 375 16.07 -0.38 19.22
CA ASP A 375 16.72 0.88 19.54
C ASP A 375 18.10 0.87 18.90
N TRP A 376 18.46 1.98 18.25
CA TRP A 376 19.83 2.15 17.81
C TRP A 376 20.68 2.26 19.07
N LYS A 377 21.68 1.40 19.22
CA LYS A 377 22.80 1.71 20.11
C LYS A 377 23.54 2.88 19.47
N GLU A 378 23.25 4.10 19.90
CA GLU A 378 24.18 5.20 19.69
C GLU A 378 25.48 4.76 20.38
N GLU A 379 26.48 4.36 19.59
CA GLU A 379 27.83 4.21 20.12
C GLU A 379 28.21 5.57 20.68
N SER A 380 28.37 5.59 22.01
CA SER A 380 28.64 6.77 22.83
C SER A 380 30.04 7.31 22.59
#